data_AF-N9PKG6-F1
#
_entry.id   AF-N9PKG6-F1
#
_cell.length_a   1.000
_cell.length_b   1.000
_cell.length_c   1.000
_cell.angle_alpha   90.00
_cell.angle_beta   90.00
_cell.angle_gamma   90.00
#
_symmetry.space_group_name_H-M   'P 1'
#
loop_
_entity.id
_entity.type
_entity.pdbx_description
1 polymer ?
#
loop_
_entity_poly.entity_id
_entity_poly.type
_entity_poly.pdbx_seq_one_letter_code
_entity_poly.pdbx_strand_id
1 'polypeptide(L)'
;MTIDETTKLYEIVLRSLLPVGGYDQAPNTNIADDIYGHAKALAQADLDAKRLLNVIESIPPELLEEYEREYGLPLKCQTNVGQTFEERLAVVNWIRSSRNVLNTTYLQQLLTVFSVNLNKLITYKPMQCTAPCTAPVNTDLLRFKVKLELQSPVNADIQCIIQNYLPAFLRYDIEVI
;
A
#
# COMPACT_ATOMS: atom_id res chain seq x y z
N MET A 1 16.34 20.09 1.22
CA MET A 1 16.27 20.72 -0.10
C MET A 1 15.80 22.15 0.07
N THR A 2 16.46 23.07 -0.62
CA THR A 2 16.03 24.47 -0.69
C THR A 2 14.89 24.62 -1.69
N ILE A 3 14.18 25.75 -1.65
CA ILE A 3 13.09 26.06 -2.60
C ILE A 3 13.59 26.11 -4.05
N ASP A 4 14.81 26.59 -4.27
CA ASP A 4 15.36 26.73 -5.62
C ASP A 4 15.74 25.37 -6.21
N GLU A 5 16.22 24.43 -5.37
CA GLU A 5 16.50 23.06 -5.76
C GLU A 5 15.21 22.29 -6.12
N THR A 6 14.16 22.38 -5.30
CA THR A 6 12.85 21.77 -5.59
C THR A 6 12.23 22.35 -6.85
N THR A 7 12.31 23.67 -7.02
CA THR A 7 11.75 24.36 -8.20
C THR A 7 12.38 23.83 -9.48
N LYS A 8 13.71 23.68 -9.54
CA LYS A 8 14.39 23.14 -10.72
C LYS A 8 13.99 21.70 -11.02
N LEU A 9 13.82 20.87 -10.00
CA LEU A 9 13.36 19.48 -10.18
C LEU A 9 11.95 19.44 -10.78
N TYR A 10 11.03 20.24 -10.25
CA TYR A 10 9.66 20.30 -10.75
C TYR A 10 9.58 20.92 -12.14
N GLU A 11 10.42 21.90 -12.46
CA GLU A 11 10.52 22.45 -13.80
C GLU A 11 10.88 21.36 -14.83
N ILE A 12 11.89 20.53 -14.52
CA ILE A 12 12.30 19.42 -15.40
C ILE A 12 11.15 18.43 -15.62
N VAL A 13 10.44 18.07 -14.55
CA VAL A 13 9.30 17.13 -14.64
C VAL A 13 8.16 17.74 -15.46
N LEU A 14 7.77 18.99 -15.19
CA LEU A 14 6.71 19.66 -15.94
C LEU A 14 7.04 19.77 -17.42
N ARG A 15 8.30 20.09 -17.77
CA ARG A 15 8.75 20.08 -19.18
C ARG A 15 8.62 18.72 -19.83
N SER A 16 8.96 17.64 -19.11
CA SER A 16 8.84 16.26 -19.64
C SER A 16 7.40 15.80 -19.84
N LEU A 17 6.45 16.39 -19.13
CA LEU A 17 5.02 16.08 -19.24
C LEU A 17 4.34 16.81 -20.40
N LEU A 18 5.01 17.80 -21.01
CA LEU A 18 4.46 18.50 -22.16
C LEU A 18 4.39 17.59 -23.39
N PRO A 19 3.32 17.68 -24.19
CA PRO A 19 3.19 16.95 -25.45
C PRO A 19 4.37 17.21 -26.39
N VAL A 20 4.94 16.13 -26.93
CA VAL A 20 6.05 16.20 -27.89
C VAL A 20 5.58 16.94 -29.15
N GLY A 21 6.27 18.03 -29.50
CA GLY A 21 5.97 18.84 -30.69
C GLY A 21 4.75 19.77 -30.58
N GLY A 22 4.06 19.80 -29.43
CA GLY A 22 2.90 20.67 -29.21
C GLY A 22 3.24 22.07 -28.67
N TYR A 23 4.38 22.20 -27.99
CA TYR A 23 4.80 23.42 -27.30
C TYR A 23 6.27 23.74 -27.57
N ASP A 24 6.60 25.04 -27.55
CA ASP A 24 7.98 25.50 -27.65
C ASP A 24 8.75 25.18 -26.37
N GLN A 25 9.82 24.40 -26.51
CA GLN A 25 10.69 23.96 -25.41
C GLN A 25 11.92 24.85 -25.24
N ALA A 26 12.06 25.92 -26.04
CA ALA A 26 13.19 26.83 -25.97
C ALA A 26 13.25 27.55 -24.60
N PRO A 27 14.47 27.86 -24.12
CA PRO A 27 14.64 28.71 -22.94
C PRO A 27 14.18 30.15 -23.23
N ASN A 28 13.71 30.87 -22.21
CA ASN A 28 13.26 32.27 -22.29
C ASN A 28 12.04 32.53 -23.18
N THR A 29 11.09 31.60 -23.15
CA THR A 29 9.76 31.77 -23.76
C THR A 29 8.73 32.06 -22.67
N ASN A 30 7.59 32.65 -23.02
CA ASN A 30 6.47 32.81 -22.07
C ASN A 30 6.05 31.46 -21.47
N ILE A 31 6.18 30.37 -22.23
CA ILE A 31 5.91 29.00 -21.77
C ILE A 31 6.95 28.57 -20.74
N ALA A 32 8.24 28.84 -20.98
CA ALA A 32 9.30 28.56 -20.00
C ALA A 32 9.07 29.33 -18.67
N ASP A 33 8.68 30.60 -18.74
CA ASP A 33 8.37 31.42 -17.58
C ASP A 33 7.15 30.89 -16.81
N ASP A 34 6.11 30.45 -17.54
CA ASP A 34 4.89 29.87 -16.96
C ASP A 34 5.19 28.53 -16.26
N ILE A 35 5.94 27.64 -16.91
CA ILE A 35 6.39 26.37 -16.32
C ILE A 35 7.20 26.64 -15.05
N TYR A 36 8.13 27.61 -15.08
CA TYR A 36 8.93 27.96 -13.92
C TYR A 36 8.08 28.53 -12.79
N GLY A 37 7.09 29.38 -13.11
CA GLY A 37 6.12 29.92 -12.16
C GLY A 37 5.32 28.81 -11.46
N HIS A 38 4.79 27.86 -12.23
CA HIS A 38 4.09 26.69 -11.71
C HIS A 38 5.00 25.78 -10.88
N ALA A 39 6.22 25.51 -11.35
CA ALA A 39 7.20 24.73 -10.62
C ALA A 39 7.51 25.35 -9.26
N LYS A 40 7.64 26.68 -9.20
CA LYS A 40 7.89 27.41 -7.96
C LYS A 40 6.71 27.34 -7.00
N ALA A 41 5.48 27.49 -7.50
CA ALA A 41 4.27 27.37 -6.68
C ALA A 41 4.14 25.96 -6.08
N LEU A 42 4.39 24.91 -6.88
CA LEU A 42 4.39 23.52 -6.41
C LEU A 42 5.52 23.26 -5.40
N ALA A 43 6.71 23.80 -5.65
CA ALA A 43 7.85 23.69 -4.73
C ALA A 43 7.56 24.33 -3.38
N GLN A 44 6.91 25.49 -3.37
CA GLN A 44 6.49 26.16 -2.15
C GLN A 44 5.43 25.33 -1.41
N ALA A 45 4.39 24.88 -2.12
CA ALA A 45 3.31 24.08 -1.53
C ALA A 45 3.84 22.77 -0.92
N ASP A 46 4.76 22.08 -1.58
CA ASP A 46 5.39 20.86 -1.07
C ASP A 46 6.24 21.11 0.18
N LEU A 47 7.06 22.18 0.18
CA LEU A 47 7.84 22.53 1.36
C LEU A 47 6.97 22.92 2.55
N ASP A 48 5.91 23.69 2.32
CA ASP A 48 4.98 24.09 3.38
C ASP A 48 4.15 22.90 3.88
N ALA A 49 3.69 22.03 2.98
CA ALA A 49 3.02 20.78 3.36
C ALA A 49 3.93 19.90 4.21
N LYS A 50 5.21 19.72 3.83
CA LYS A 50 6.19 18.97 4.64
C LYS A 50 6.40 19.59 6.01
N ARG A 51 6.44 20.92 6.11
CA ARG A 51 6.53 21.63 7.40
C ARG A 51 5.30 21.37 8.27
N LEU A 52 4.11 21.47 7.70
CA LEU A 52 2.85 21.18 8.41
C LEU A 52 2.80 19.72 8.86
N LEU A 53 3.09 18.78 7.97
CA LEU A 53 3.10 17.35 8.26
C LEU A 53 4.15 16.95 9.30
N ASN A 54 5.26 17.69 9.41
CA ASN A 54 6.25 17.46 10.47
C ASN A 54 5.77 17.91 11.86
N VAL A 55 4.81 18.85 11.93
CA VAL A 55 4.25 19.37 13.19
C VAL A 55 3.01 18.60 13.62
N ILE A 56 2.27 18.06 12.65
CA ILE A 56 1.05 17.31 12.90
C ILE A 56 1.42 15.91 13.43
N GLU A 57 1.02 15.63 14.68
CA GLU A 57 1.28 14.35 15.35
C GLU A 57 0.36 13.21 14.88
N SER A 58 -0.83 13.54 14.35
CA SER A 58 -1.88 12.59 13.95
C SER A 58 -2.57 12.95 12.65
N ILE A 59 -3.12 11.98 11.93
CA ILE A 59 -3.77 12.24 10.64
C ILE A 59 -5.03 13.12 10.87
N PRO A 60 -5.13 14.29 10.22
CA PRO A 60 -6.30 15.15 10.33
C PRO A 60 -7.56 14.41 9.84
N PRO A 61 -8.72 14.61 10.48
CA PRO A 61 -9.93 13.89 10.12
C PRO A 61 -10.39 14.16 8.68
N GLU A 62 -10.10 15.35 8.16
CA GLU A 62 -10.45 15.75 6.80
C GLU A 62 -9.63 15.02 5.73
N LEU A 63 -8.45 14.52 6.08
CA LEU A 63 -7.56 13.82 5.15
C LEU A 63 -7.70 12.30 5.23
N LEU A 64 -8.49 11.76 6.16
CA LEU A 64 -8.56 10.32 6.40
C LEU A 64 -8.90 9.52 5.13
N GLU A 65 -9.85 10.01 4.33
CA GLU A 65 -10.24 9.35 3.06
C GLU A 65 -9.13 9.35 2.01
N GLU A 66 -8.33 10.42 1.97
CA GLU A 66 -7.18 10.53 1.07
C GLU A 66 -6.09 9.54 1.45
N TYR A 67 -5.80 9.41 2.75
CA TYR A 67 -4.90 8.38 3.27
C TYR A 67 -5.45 6.97 2.99
N GLU A 68 -6.74 6.73 3.19
CA GLU A 68 -7.36 5.44 2.87
C GLU A 68 -7.21 5.04 1.41
N ARG A 69 -7.40 6.01 0.51
CA ARG A 69 -7.22 5.82 -0.92
C ARG A 69 -5.77 5.52 -1.28
N GLU A 70 -4.82 6.25 -0.72
CA GLU A 70 -3.38 6.08 -0.98
C GLU A 70 -2.87 4.70 -0.54
N TYR A 71 -3.26 4.26 0.66
CA TYR A 71 -2.83 2.97 1.21
C TYR A 71 -3.68 1.78 0.73
N GLY A 72 -4.65 2.00 -0.16
CA GLY A 72 -5.53 0.94 -0.65
C GLY A 72 -6.29 0.22 0.48
N LEU A 73 -6.59 0.95 1.56
CA LEU A 73 -7.21 0.45 2.78
C LEU A 73 -8.56 -0.24 2.50
N PRO A 74 -9.03 -1.13 3.41
CA PRO A 74 -10.05 -2.17 3.14
C PRO A 74 -11.47 -1.67 3.02
N LEU A 75 -11.72 -0.77 2.06
CA LEU A 75 -13.06 -0.45 1.58
C LEU A 75 -13.49 -1.34 0.41
N LYS A 76 -12.55 -1.97 -0.32
CA LYS A 76 -12.89 -2.83 -1.47
C LYS A 76 -13.51 -4.17 -1.06
N CYS A 77 -13.08 -4.73 0.07
CA CYS A 77 -13.43 -6.09 0.50
C CYS A 77 -14.39 -6.13 1.70
N GLN A 78 -14.73 -4.97 2.26
CA GLN A 78 -15.74 -4.86 3.32
C GLN A 78 -17.12 -4.55 2.72
N THR A 79 -18.14 -5.17 3.29
CA THR A 79 -19.54 -4.82 3.02
C THR A 79 -19.95 -3.67 3.93
N ASN A 80 -19.83 -2.41 3.49
CA ASN A 80 -20.45 -1.19 4.07
C ASN A 80 -20.85 -1.29 5.56
N VAL A 81 -19.90 -1.64 6.44
CA VAL A 81 -20.12 -1.53 7.88
C VAL A 81 -19.72 -0.11 8.23
N GLY A 82 -20.61 0.65 8.86
CA GLY A 82 -20.27 1.99 9.34
C GLY A 82 -19.19 1.87 10.40
N GLN A 83 -17.92 2.01 10.00
CA GLN A 83 -16.80 2.10 10.93
C GLN A 83 -16.74 3.50 11.52
N THR A 84 -16.42 3.58 12.80
CA THR A 84 -16.19 4.87 13.46
C THR A 84 -14.88 5.50 12.97
N PHE A 85 -14.76 6.82 13.15
CA PHE A 85 -13.54 7.55 12.79
C PHE A 85 -12.28 6.97 13.47
N GLU A 86 -12.38 6.61 14.75
CA GLU A 86 -11.27 6.09 15.54
C GLU A 86 -10.79 4.72 15.02
N GLU A 87 -11.73 3.84 14.65
CA GLU A 87 -11.41 2.54 14.06
C GLU A 87 -10.66 2.70 12.73
N ARG A 88 -11.16 3.58 11.86
CA ARG A 88 -10.52 3.87 10.57
C ARG A 88 -9.10 4.43 10.74
N LEU A 89 -8.93 5.39 11.65
CA LEU A 89 -7.62 5.97 11.98
C LEU A 89 -6.65 4.91 12.54
N ALA A 90 -7.14 4.01 13.38
CA ALA A 90 -6.33 2.91 13.93
C ALA A 90 -5.83 1.96 12.83
N VAL A 91 -6.66 1.62 11.85
CA VAL A 91 -6.26 0.79 10.71
C VAL A 91 -5.19 1.49 9.86
N VAL A 92 -5.34 2.78 9.58
CA VAL A 92 -4.34 3.55 8.80
C VAL A 92 -2.99 3.57 9.52
N ASN A 93 -2.99 3.87 10.82
CA ASN A 93 -1.77 3.88 11.63
C ASN A 93 -1.13 2.49 11.74
N TRP A 94 -1.94 1.45 11.81
CA TRP A 94 -1.48 0.07 11.77
C TRP A 94 -0.77 -0.27 10.44
N ILE A 95 -1.32 0.11 9.28
CA ILE A 95 -0.65 -0.11 7.99
C ILE A 95 0.67 0.66 7.90
N ARG A 96 0.69 1.93 8.31
CA ARG A 96 1.92 2.76 8.29
C ARG A 96 3.05 2.19 9.14
N SER A 97 2.71 1.52 10.24
CA SER A 97 3.70 0.90 11.15
C SER A 97 4.07 -0.54 10.75
N SER A 98 3.21 -1.23 10.00
CA SER A 98 3.39 -2.62 9.61
C SER A 98 4.37 -2.77 8.44
N ARG A 99 5.65 -3.00 8.75
CA ARG A 99 6.68 -3.26 7.73
C ARG A 99 6.79 -4.73 7.30
N ASN A 100 6.25 -5.66 8.09
CA ASN A 100 6.38 -7.10 7.85
C ASN A 100 5.00 -7.75 7.62
N VAL A 101 4.65 -7.88 6.34
CA VAL A 101 3.37 -8.39 5.83
C VAL A 101 3.24 -9.92 5.97
N LEU A 102 4.30 -10.62 6.40
CA LEU A 102 4.35 -12.08 6.44
C LEU A 102 4.35 -12.68 7.85
N ASN A 103 4.22 -11.85 8.89
CA ASN A 103 4.15 -12.35 10.26
C ASN A 103 2.77 -12.93 10.58
N THR A 104 2.71 -13.96 11.42
CA THR A 104 1.45 -14.49 11.97
C THR A 104 0.62 -13.40 12.62
N THR A 105 1.27 -12.49 13.35
CA THR A 105 0.61 -11.36 14.00
C THR A 105 -0.04 -10.40 13.00
N TYR A 106 0.62 -10.16 11.86
CA TYR A 106 0.09 -9.31 10.81
C TYR A 106 -1.16 -9.93 10.19
N LEU A 107 -1.11 -11.23 9.86
CA LEU A 107 -2.25 -11.95 9.31
C LEU A 107 -3.43 -12.01 10.27
N GLN A 108 -3.17 -12.19 11.57
CA GLN A 108 -4.20 -12.12 12.60
C GLN A 108 -4.84 -10.73 12.65
N GLN A 109 -4.04 -9.67 12.73
CA GLN A 109 -4.53 -8.30 12.78
C GLN A 109 -5.34 -7.93 11.54
N LEU A 110 -4.85 -8.29 10.35
CA LEU A 110 -5.55 -8.09 9.08
C LEU A 110 -6.91 -8.78 9.08
N LEU A 111 -6.95 -10.07 9.43
CA LEU A 111 -8.19 -10.85 9.43
C LEU A 111 -9.19 -10.35 10.50
N THR A 112 -8.72 -9.90 11.66
CA THR A 112 -9.57 -9.28 12.69
C THR A 112 -10.27 -8.02 12.19
N VAL A 113 -9.61 -7.20 11.35
CA VAL A 113 -10.26 -6.01 10.73
C VAL A 113 -11.47 -6.41 9.88
N PHE A 114 -11.49 -7.62 9.33
CA PHE A 114 -12.61 -8.18 8.59
C PHE A 114 -13.52 -9.08 9.44
N SER A 115 -13.37 -9.05 10.77
CA SER A 115 -14.09 -9.93 11.71
C SER A 115 -13.88 -11.42 11.43
N VAL A 116 -12.70 -11.80 10.92
CA VAL A 116 -12.30 -13.18 10.65
C VAL A 116 -11.26 -13.61 11.68
N ASN A 117 -11.51 -14.73 12.37
CA ASN A 117 -10.56 -15.28 13.34
C ASN A 117 -9.67 -16.33 12.67
N LEU A 118 -8.35 -16.11 12.72
CA LEU A 118 -7.35 -17.09 12.30
C LEU A 118 -7.13 -18.11 13.41
N ASN A 119 -7.53 -19.36 13.19
CA ASN A 119 -7.26 -20.47 14.10
C ASN A 119 -5.78 -20.89 14.02
N LYS A 120 -5.29 -21.12 12.79
CA LYS A 120 -3.92 -21.58 12.58
C LYS A 120 -3.35 -21.13 11.24
N LEU A 121 -2.07 -20.75 11.27
CA LEU A 121 -1.24 -20.59 10.08
C LEU A 121 -0.37 -21.83 9.90
N ILE A 122 -0.59 -22.58 8.82
CA ILE A 122 0.28 -23.70 8.47
C ILE A 122 1.22 -23.25 7.36
N THR A 123 2.50 -23.13 7.72
CA THR A 123 3.59 -22.91 6.75
C THR A 123 4.11 -24.25 6.27
N TYR A 124 4.19 -24.42 4.96
CA TYR A 124 4.75 -25.64 4.39
C TYR A 124 6.28 -25.58 4.51
N LYS A 125 6.85 -26.31 5.47
CA LYS A 125 8.28 -26.61 5.46
C LYS A 125 8.50 -27.72 4.44
N PRO A 126 9.34 -27.53 3.40
CA PRO A 126 9.70 -28.65 2.55
C PRO A 126 10.25 -29.76 3.45
N MET A 127 9.71 -30.97 3.28
CA MET A 127 10.20 -32.15 3.99
C MET A 127 11.71 -32.23 3.75
N GLN A 128 12.47 -32.52 4.81
CA GLN A 128 13.93 -32.68 4.76
C GLN A 128 14.34 -33.26 3.40
N CYS A 129 15.21 -32.57 2.66
CA CYS A 129 15.61 -32.92 1.30
C CYS A 129 16.26 -34.32 1.28
N THR A 130 15.46 -35.37 1.33
CA THR A 130 15.87 -36.77 1.16
C THR A 130 15.81 -37.15 -0.31
N ALA A 131 15.08 -36.37 -1.12
CA ALA A 131 15.01 -36.47 -2.57
C ALA A 131 15.81 -35.35 -3.26
N PRO A 132 16.31 -35.58 -4.50
CA PRO A 132 17.04 -34.57 -5.26
C PRO A 132 16.21 -33.30 -5.53
N CYS A 133 16.87 -32.15 -5.73
CA CYS A 133 16.20 -30.85 -5.93
C CYS A 133 15.27 -30.78 -7.15
N THR A 134 15.40 -31.72 -8.08
CA THR A 134 14.55 -31.87 -9.28
C THR A 134 13.28 -32.69 -9.03
N ALA A 135 13.11 -33.25 -7.83
CA ALA A 135 11.94 -34.02 -7.48
C ALA A 135 10.68 -33.12 -7.43
N PRO A 136 9.51 -33.59 -7.89
CA PRO A 136 8.26 -32.80 -7.91
C PRO A 136 7.88 -32.20 -6.54
N VAL A 137 8.25 -32.89 -5.47
CA VAL A 137 8.01 -32.51 -4.06
C VAL A 137 8.93 -31.39 -3.57
N ASN A 138 10.02 -31.10 -4.27
CA ASN A 138 11.02 -30.08 -3.93
C ASN A 138 10.96 -28.85 -4.87
N THR A 139 9.94 -28.77 -5.72
CA THR A 139 9.76 -27.65 -6.64
C THR A 139 9.54 -26.34 -5.89
N ASP A 140 10.06 -25.23 -6.43
CA ASP A 140 10.00 -23.91 -5.79
C ASP A 140 8.56 -23.47 -5.46
N LEU A 141 7.57 -23.96 -6.21
CA LEU A 141 6.14 -23.69 -6.03
C LEU A 141 5.61 -24.09 -4.65
N LEU A 142 6.10 -25.17 -4.04
CA LEU A 142 5.63 -25.65 -2.73
C LEU A 142 6.20 -24.81 -1.57
N ARG A 143 7.30 -24.08 -1.78
CA ARG A 143 7.90 -23.17 -0.79
C ARG A 143 7.08 -21.91 -0.60
N PHE A 144 6.27 -21.55 -1.60
CA PHE A 144 5.40 -20.38 -1.58
C PHE A 144 3.95 -20.72 -1.19
N LYS A 145 3.73 -21.85 -0.52
CA LYS A 145 2.39 -22.31 -0.13
C LYS A 145 2.14 -22.13 1.37
N VAL A 146 1.02 -21.50 1.67
CA VAL A 146 0.53 -21.25 3.04
C VAL A 146 -0.91 -21.71 3.14
N LYS A 147 -1.27 -22.37 4.25
CA LYS A 147 -2.66 -22.73 4.54
C LYS A 147 -3.18 -21.93 5.74
N LEU A 148 -4.34 -21.29 5.55
CA LEU A 148 -5.06 -20.52 6.55
C LEU A 148 -6.26 -21.34 7.04
N GLU A 149 -6.23 -21.72 8.32
CA GLU A 149 -7.39 -22.31 9.00
C GLU A 149 -8.18 -21.18 9.67
N LEU A 150 -9.40 -20.94 9.18
CA LEU A 150 -10.29 -19.88 9.65
C LEU A 150 -11.41 -20.48 10.49
N GLN A 151 -11.81 -19.80 11.56
CA GLN A 151 -12.94 -20.21 12.38
C GLN A 151 -14.27 -19.73 11.78
N SER A 152 -15.23 -20.63 11.64
CA SER A 152 -16.60 -20.31 11.21
C SER A 152 -17.36 -19.46 12.26
N PRO A 153 -18.19 -18.48 11.88
CA PRO A 153 -18.57 -18.08 10.52
C PRO A 153 -17.61 -17.07 9.88
N VAL A 154 -17.30 -17.26 8.61
CA VAL A 154 -16.50 -16.33 7.80
C VAL A 154 -17.42 -15.52 6.90
N ASN A 155 -17.74 -14.28 7.32
CA ASN A 155 -18.66 -13.40 6.58
C ASN A 155 -17.96 -12.46 5.59
N ALA A 156 -16.63 -12.43 5.59
CA ALA A 156 -15.83 -11.56 4.71
C ALA A 156 -15.44 -12.26 3.40
N ASP A 157 -15.28 -11.48 2.33
CA ASP A 157 -14.74 -11.98 1.06
C ASP A 157 -13.23 -12.23 1.17
N ILE A 158 -12.86 -13.45 1.55
CA ILE A 158 -11.47 -13.87 1.70
C ILE A 158 -10.70 -13.78 0.37
N GLN A 159 -11.36 -14.01 -0.77
CA GLN A 159 -10.70 -13.91 -2.06
C GLN A 159 -10.30 -12.47 -2.37
N CYS A 160 -11.18 -11.53 -2.08
CA CYS A 160 -10.86 -10.10 -2.17
C CYS A 160 -9.70 -9.73 -1.23
N ILE A 161 -9.68 -10.28 -0.01
CA ILE A 161 -8.60 -10.02 0.95
C ILE A 161 -7.25 -10.51 0.41
N ILE A 162 -7.21 -11.73 -0.11
CA ILE A 162 -5.99 -12.33 -0.67
C ILE A 162 -5.47 -11.49 -1.84
N GLN A 163 -6.35 -11.05 -2.74
CA GLN A 163 -5.96 -10.32 -3.94
C GLN A 163 -5.40 -8.92 -3.67
N ASN A 164 -5.93 -8.22 -2.66
CA ASN A 164 -5.60 -6.81 -2.43
C ASN A 164 -4.59 -6.61 -1.29
N TYR A 165 -4.50 -7.53 -0.32
CA TYR A 165 -3.70 -7.32 0.91
C TYR A 165 -2.59 -8.34 1.11
N LEU A 166 -2.64 -9.49 0.43
CA LEU A 166 -1.62 -10.52 0.58
C LEU A 166 -0.66 -10.54 -0.61
N PRO A 167 0.61 -10.91 -0.41
CA PRO A 167 1.58 -10.96 -1.49
C PRO A 167 1.20 -11.99 -2.56
N ALA A 168 1.12 -11.55 -3.82
CA ALA A 168 0.71 -12.38 -4.95
C ALA A 168 1.66 -13.56 -5.25
N PHE A 169 2.90 -13.51 -4.75
CA PHE A 169 3.85 -14.61 -4.93
C PHE A 169 3.56 -15.82 -4.02
N LEU A 170 2.71 -15.66 -3.00
CA LEU A 170 2.27 -16.76 -2.13
C LEU A 170 0.93 -17.32 -2.58
N ARG A 171 0.83 -18.64 -2.59
CA ARG A 171 -0.42 -19.36 -2.73
C ARG A 171 -1.04 -19.58 -1.35
N TYR A 172 -2.26 -19.09 -1.18
CA TYR A 172 -3.07 -19.29 0.02
C TYR A 172 -4.13 -20.36 -0.22
N ASP A 173 -4.05 -21.45 0.54
CA ASP A 173 -5.13 -22.43 0.64
C ASP A 173 -5.96 -22.11 1.90
N ILE A 174 -7.28 -22.15 1.78
CA ILE A 174 -8.21 -21.79 2.87
C ILE A 174 -8.94 -23.06 3.34
N GLU A 175 -9.01 -23.25 4.65
CA GLU A 175 -9.87 -24.25 5.29
C GLU A 175 -10.69 -23.56 6.36
N VAL A 176 -12.01 -23.77 6.35
CA VAL A 176 -12.93 -23.22 7.35
C VAL A 176 -13.33 -24.35 8.28
N ILE A 177 -13.15 -24.14 9.58
CA ILE A 177 -13.43 -25.10 10.65
C ILE A 177 -14.53 -24.56 11.56
#